data_AF-A0AAV5FD36-F1
#
_entry.id   AF-A0AAV5FD36-F1
#
_cell.length_a   1.000
_cell.length_b   1.000
_cell.length_c   1.000
_cell.angle_alpha   90.00
_cell.angle_beta   90.00
_cell.angle_gamma   90.00
#
_symmetry.space_group_name_H-M   'P 1'
#
loop_
_entity.id
_entity.type
_entity.pdbx_description
1 polymer ?
#
loop_
_entity_poly.entity_id
_entity_poly.type
_entity_poly.pdbx_seq_one_letter_code
_entity_poly.pdbx_strand_id
1 'polypeptide(L)'
;MTTISATNMDRLFPVTVKLGDGSVLTSQSLYAEKANGSSMASLKSISCNKHTLTPAMIMGELVVCMDGWADGNEVCDVGGVGWIIIDR
;
A
#
# COMPACT_ATOMS: atom_id res chain seq x y z
N MET A 1 -35.07 -14.44 -14.89
CA MET A 1 -33.65 -14.03 -14.81
C MET A 1 -33.65 -12.57 -14.39
N THR A 2 -32.94 -12.24 -13.31
CA THR A 2 -32.83 -10.86 -12.82
C THR A 2 -31.36 -10.50 -12.81
N THR A 3 -30.96 -9.58 -13.68
CA THR A 3 -29.59 -9.06 -13.73
C THR A 3 -29.52 -7.83 -12.84
N ILE A 4 -28.51 -7.77 -11.97
CA ILE A 4 -28.29 -6.69 -11.01
C ILE A 4 -26.96 -6.01 -11.32
N SER A 5 -26.91 -4.70 -11.08
CA SER A 5 -25.72 -3.86 -11.26
C SER A 5 -24.95 -3.69 -9.95
N ALA A 6 -23.64 -3.49 -10.04
CA ALA A 6 -22.82 -3.10 -8.90
C ALA A 6 -22.70 -1.57 -8.84
N THR A 7 -22.93 -1.00 -7.66
CA THR A 7 -22.77 0.42 -7.39
C THR A 7 -21.99 0.63 -6.09
N ASN A 8 -21.38 1.80 -5.96
CA ASN A 8 -20.73 2.19 -4.71
C ASN A 8 -21.77 2.58 -3.65
N MET A 9 -21.36 2.53 -2.39
CA MET A 9 -22.08 3.11 -1.26
C MET A 9 -21.34 4.36 -0.77
N ASP A 10 -21.99 5.21 0.03
CA ASP A 10 -21.37 6.40 0.63
C ASP A 10 -20.28 6.07 1.69
N ARG A 11 -20.00 4.78 1.92
CA ARG A 11 -18.99 4.33 2.88
C ARG A 11 -17.60 4.32 2.25
N LEU A 12 -16.65 4.95 2.93
CA LEU A 12 -15.23 4.94 2.61
C LEU A 12 -14.43 4.27 3.74
N PHE A 13 -13.25 3.75 3.41
CA PHE A 13 -12.29 3.19 4.37
C PHE A 13 -11.00 3.99 4.36
N PRO A 14 -10.98 5.20 4.97
CA PRO A 14 -9.86 6.11 4.83
C PRO A 14 -8.64 5.63 5.62
N VAL A 15 -7.46 5.87 5.04
CA VAL A 15 -6.16 5.74 5.70
C VAL A 15 -5.36 7.02 5.49
N THR A 16 -4.58 7.41 6.48
CA THR A 16 -3.75 8.61 6.41
C THR A 16 -2.28 8.24 6.45
N VAL A 17 -1.52 8.71 5.48
CA VAL A 17 -0.06 8.56 5.39
C VAL A 17 0.57 9.92 5.60
N LYS A 18 1.48 10.02 6.57
CA LYS A 18 2.28 11.22 6.81
C LYS A 18 3.68 11.01 6.26
N LEU A 19 4.09 11.86 5.34
CA LEU A 19 5.40 11.83 4.71
C LEU A 19 6.45 12.58 5.55
N GLY A 20 7.71 12.36 5.21
CA GLY A 20 8.85 12.93 5.94
C GLY A 20 8.98 14.45 5.84
N ASP A 21 8.42 15.05 4.79
CA ASP A 21 8.34 16.49 4.58
C ASP A 21 7.19 17.14 5.38
N GLY A 22 6.40 16.35 6.10
CA GLY A 22 5.22 16.80 6.84
C GLY A 22 3.94 16.81 6.03
N SER A 23 4.00 16.50 4.73
CA SER A 23 2.81 16.33 3.89
C SER A 23 1.95 15.17 4.38
N VAL A 24 0.63 15.34 4.30
CA VAL A 24 -0.34 14.34 4.74
C VAL A 24 -1.22 13.95 3.56
N LEU A 25 -1.24 12.65 3.26
CA LEU A 25 -2.05 12.08 2.19
C LEU A 25 -3.14 11.20 2.80
N THR A 26 -4.39 11.46 2.42
CA THR A 26 -5.53 10.60 2.79
C THR A 26 -5.90 9.75 1.58
N SER A 27 -5.86 8.43 1.76
CA SER A 27 -6.20 7.43 0.75
C SER A 27 -7.21 6.44 1.32
N GLN A 28 -7.41 5.31 0.65
CA GLN A 28 -8.27 4.22 1.13
C GLN A 28 -7.46 2.94 1.36
N SER A 29 -7.82 2.18 2.38
CA SER A 29 -7.24 0.87 2.66
C SER A 29 -8.25 -0.01 3.39
N LEU A 30 -8.23 -1.30 3.07
CA LEU A 30 -9.01 -2.34 3.75
C LEU A 30 -8.17 -3.15 4.75
N TYR A 31 -6.97 -2.67 5.09
CA TYR A 31 -6.16 -3.33 6.11
C TYR A 31 -6.93 -3.37 7.44
N ALA A 32 -7.18 -4.59 7.92
CA ALA A 32 -8.13 -4.83 9.00
C ALA A 32 -7.60 -4.41 10.38
N GLU A 33 -6.29 -4.29 10.51
CA GLU A 33 -5.64 -3.99 11.78
C GLU A 33 -5.21 -2.53 11.86
N LYS A 34 -5.18 -2.00 13.07
CA LYS A 34 -4.57 -0.69 13.30
C LYS A 34 -3.07 -0.86 13.16
N ALA A 35 -2.49 -0.30 12.10
CA ALA A 35 -1.05 -0.23 11.95
C ALA A 35 -0.45 0.47 13.19
N ASN A 36 0.43 -0.22 13.91
CA ASN A 36 1.23 0.40 14.96
C ASN A 36 2.18 1.37 14.26
N GLY A 37 1.82 2.66 14.25
CA GLY A 37 2.53 3.70 13.52
C GLY A 37 4.02 3.49 13.60
N SER A 38 4.66 3.28 12.45
CA SER A 38 6.06 2.92 12.42
C SER A 38 6.90 4.14 12.82
N SER A 39 8.11 3.90 13.32
CA SER A 39 9.18 4.88 13.15
C SER A 39 9.26 5.24 11.66
N MET A 40 9.57 6.50 11.36
CA MET A 40 9.68 7.00 9.99
C MET A 40 10.49 6.02 9.12
N ALA A 41 9.80 5.33 8.21
CA ALA A 41 10.39 4.33 7.33
C ALA A 41 10.83 4.99 6.02
N SER A 42 11.93 4.51 5.45
CA SER A 42 12.37 4.95 4.13
C SER A 42 11.33 4.57 3.08
N LEU A 43 10.94 5.53 2.24
CA LEU A 43 10.08 5.27 1.09
C LEU A 43 10.94 4.81 -0.09
N LYS A 44 10.53 3.72 -0.74
CA LYS A 44 11.18 3.22 -1.95
C LYS A 44 10.20 2.97 -3.05
N SER A 45 10.42 3.63 -4.18
CA SER A 45 9.61 3.46 -5.38
C SER A 45 10.15 2.33 -6.25
N ILE A 46 9.31 1.36 -6.60
CA ILE A 46 9.65 0.22 -7.47
C ILE A 46 8.49 -0.13 -8.42
N SER A 47 8.78 -0.93 -9.45
CA SER A 47 7.79 -1.44 -10.43
C SER A 47 7.08 -2.72 -9.96
N CYS A 48 6.81 -2.82 -8.64
CA CYS A 48 6.14 -3.92 -7.92
C CYS A 48 5.88 -5.20 -8.73
N ASN A 49 6.95 -5.90 -9.09
CA ASN A 49 6.94 -7.14 -9.82
C ASN A 49 7.80 -8.18 -9.11
N LYS A 50 7.71 -9.45 -9.55
CA LYS A 50 8.40 -10.58 -8.91
C LYS A 50 9.93 -10.45 -8.88
N HIS A 51 10.52 -9.64 -9.76
CA HIS A 51 11.96 -9.42 -9.77
C HIS A 51 12.40 -8.33 -8.79
N THR A 52 11.52 -7.36 -8.48
CA THR A 52 11.82 -6.25 -7.57
C THR A 52 11.37 -6.50 -6.14
N LEU A 53 10.37 -7.37 -5.94
CA LEU A 53 9.90 -7.80 -4.61
C LEU A 53 10.84 -8.87 -4.04
N THR A 54 12.04 -8.45 -3.65
CA THR A 54 13.03 -9.31 -3.00
C THR A 54 13.46 -8.73 -1.66
N PRO A 55 13.82 -9.56 -0.66
CA PRO A 55 14.23 -9.06 0.67
C PRO A 55 15.41 -8.08 0.59
N ALA A 56 16.36 -8.34 -0.30
CA ALA A 56 17.51 -7.45 -0.52
C ALA A 56 17.11 -6.05 -1.01
N MET A 57 15.93 -5.91 -1.62
CA MET A 57 15.46 -4.66 -2.19
C MET A 57 14.48 -3.90 -1.32
N ILE A 58 13.69 -4.53 -0.45
CA ILE A 58 12.59 -3.83 0.25
C ILE A 58 12.47 -4.14 1.75
N MET A 59 13.35 -4.97 2.31
CA MET A 59 13.28 -5.32 3.73
C MET A 59 13.43 -4.07 4.61
N GLY A 60 12.45 -3.82 5.48
CA GLY A 60 12.41 -2.65 6.37
C GLY A 60 11.91 -1.37 5.72
N GLU A 61 11.56 -1.39 4.43
CA GLU A 61 11.18 -0.20 3.67
C GLU A 61 9.67 -0.13 3.41
N LEU A 62 9.16 1.09 3.25
CA LEU A 62 7.80 1.36 2.82
C LEU A 62 7.80 1.49 1.29
N VAL A 63 7.12 0.56 0.63
CA VAL A 63 7.22 0.38 -0.82
C VAL A 63 6.14 1.19 -1.53
N VAL A 64 6.53 1.94 -2.56
CA VAL A 64 5.60 2.66 -3.44
C VAL A 64 5.59 1.97 -4.81
N CYS A 65 4.44 1.44 -5.18
CA CYS A 65 4.19 0.83 -6.48
C CYS A 65 3.69 1.91 -7.44
N MET A 66 4.55 2.37 -8.36
CA MET A 66 4.18 3.35 -9.39
C MET A 66 3.42 2.70 -10.55
N ASP A 67 3.85 1.51 -10.94
CA ASP A 67 3.31 0.75 -12.05
C ASP A 67 3.30 -0.72 -11.64
N GLY A 68 2.12 -1.33 -11.57
CA GLY A 68 1.94 -2.74 -11.23
C GLY A 68 1.04 -2.98 -10.02
N TRP A 69 0.73 -4.24 -9.79
CA TRP A 69 -0.04 -4.74 -8.66
C TRP A 69 0.85 -5.71 -7.88
N ALA A 70 1.05 -5.44 -6.60
CA ALA A 70 1.58 -6.41 -5.65
C ALA A 70 0.41 -7.00 -4.86
N ASP A 71 0.60 -8.17 -4.25
CA ASP A 71 -0.19 -8.57 -3.07
C ASP A 71 0.48 -8.00 -1.81
N GLY A 72 -0.32 -7.54 -0.84
CA GLY A 72 0.21 -6.97 0.40
C GLY A 72 0.94 -8.03 1.21
N ASN A 73 0.52 -9.29 1.07
CA ASN A 73 1.19 -10.44 1.65
C ASN A 73 2.58 -10.65 1.03
N GLU A 74 2.73 -10.49 -0.30
CA GLU A 74 4.04 -10.62 -0.96
C GLU A 74 5.02 -9.57 -0.46
N VAL A 75 4.58 -8.34 -0.23
CA VAL A 75 5.43 -7.28 0.35
C VAL A 75 5.82 -7.59 1.79
N CYS A 76 4.87 -8.10 2.58
CA CYS A 76 5.10 -8.50 3.97
C CYS A 76 6.09 -9.68 4.07
N ASP A 77 5.92 -10.70 3.23
CA ASP A 77 6.72 -11.94 3.22
C ASP A 77 8.21 -11.68 2.96
N VAL A 78 8.52 -10.65 2.18
CA VAL A 78 9.90 -10.24 1.90
C VAL A 78 10.40 -9.14 2.84
N GLY A 79 9.63 -8.81 3.88
CA GLY A 79 10.02 -7.93 4.98
C GLY A 79 9.75 -6.45 4.77
N GLY A 80 8.93 -6.07 3.78
CA GLY A 80 8.45 -4.70 3.63
C GLY A 80 7.55 -4.31 4.80
N VAL A 81 7.69 -3.07 5.30
CA VAL A 81 6.92 -2.60 6.47
C VAL A 81 5.58 -1.98 6.10
N GLY A 82 5.37 -1.73 4.82
CA GLY A 82 4.14 -1.16 4.30
C GLY A 82 4.22 -0.96 2.80
N TRP A 83 3.07 -0.66 2.21
CA TRP A 83 2.94 -0.51 0.77
C TRP A 83 1.98 0.63 0.40
N ILE A 84 2.24 1.27 -0.72
CA ILE A 84 1.39 2.31 -1.30
C ILE A 84 1.26 2.00 -2.78
N ILE A 85 0.03 1.87 -3.25
CA ILE A 85 -0.28 1.68 -4.67
C ILE A 85 -0.82 3.01 -5.20
N ILE A 86 -0.28 3.45 -6.33
CA ILE A 86 -0.78 4.61 -7.04
C ILE A 86 -1.75 4.13 -8.11
N ASP A 87 -3.02 4.45 -7.93
CA ASP A 87 -4.06 4.23 -8.94
C ASP A 87 -4.06 5.41 -9.93
N ARG A 88 -4.09 5.12 -11.24
CA ARG A 88 -4.04 6.13 -12.33
C ARG A 88 -5.37 6.26 -13.05
#